data_AF-X1H1P8-F1
#
_entry.id   AF-X1H1P8-F1
#
_cell.length_a   1.000
_cell.length_b   1.000
_cell.length_c   1.000
_cell.angle_alpha   90.00
_cell.angle_beta   90.00
_cell.angle_gamma   90.00
#
_symmetry.space_group_name_H-M   'P 1'
#
loop_
_entity.id
_entity.type
_entity.pdbx_description
1 polymer ?
#
loop_
_entity_poly.entity_id
_entity_poly.type
_entity_poly.pdbx_seq_one_letter_code
_entity_poly.pdbx_strand_id
1 'polypeptide(L)' 'MQTVTLDEARGAGRQILAGERIAFKDLGGRVRIGTVRIREVRCGKKNCKKCPHKIYAYAQYRVGKKVTEKYIGVARGVN' A
#
# COMPACT_ATOMS: atom_id res chain seq x y z
N MET A 1 -3.15 2.37 -19.00
CA MET A 1 -2.99 2.18 -17.53
C MET A 1 -1.53 1.86 -17.26
N GLN A 2 -0.82 2.70 -16.52
CA GLN A 2 0.60 2.47 -16.21
C GLN A 2 0.71 1.52 -15.00
N THR A 3 1.71 0.63 -15.02
CA THR A 3 2.05 -0.24 -13.89
C THR A 3 3.37 0.25 -13.33
N VAL A 4 3.44 0.54 -12.03
CA VAL A 4 4.67 0.98 -11.37
C VAL A 4 5.30 -0.15 -10.59
N THR A 5 6.58 -0.08 -10.30
CA THR A 5 7.27 -1.01 -9.41
C THR A 5 7.06 -0.66 -7.95
N LEU A 6 7.30 -1.62 -7.04
CA LEU A 6 7.22 -1.37 -5.60
C LEU A 6 8.19 -0.29 -5.13
N ASP A 7 9.39 -0.23 -5.71
CA ASP A 7 10.40 0.78 -5.38
C ASP A 7 9.96 2.16 -5.83
N GLU A 8 9.42 2.30 -7.05
CA GLU A 8 8.83 3.56 -7.53
C GLU A 8 7.65 4.00 -6.66
N ALA A 9 6.80 3.06 -6.23
CA ALA A 9 5.69 3.34 -5.33
C ALA A 9 6.12 3.74 -3.92
N ARG A 10 7.32 3.32 -3.48
CA ARG A 10 7.93 3.71 -2.20
C ARG A 10 8.80 4.97 -2.30
N GLY A 11 9.06 5.45 -3.52
CA GLY A 11 9.93 6.59 -3.78
C GLY A 11 9.48 7.83 -3.01
N ALA A 12 10.44 8.50 -2.37
CA ALA A 12 10.20 9.73 -1.64
C ALA A 12 9.57 10.78 -2.58
N GLY A 13 8.44 11.35 -2.18
CA GLY A 13 7.73 12.40 -2.94
C GLY A 13 6.64 11.89 -3.90
N ARG A 14 6.47 10.58 -4.11
CA ARG A 14 5.35 10.04 -4.89
C ARG A 14 4.11 9.86 -4.02
N GLN A 15 2.97 10.38 -4.47
CA GLN A 15 1.68 10.10 -3.85
C GLN A 15 1.16 8.73 -4.32
N ILE A 16 0.96 7.80 -3.38
CA ILE A 16 0.38 6.49 -3.68
C ILE A 16 -1.14 6.62 -3.81
N LEU A 17 -1.69 6.31 -4.98
CA LEU A 17 -3.12 6.43 -5.27
C LEU A 17 -3.83 5.07 -5.19
N ALA A 18 -5.08 5.08 -4.72
CA ALA A 18 -5.92 3.88 -4.72
C ALA A 18 -6.22 3.45 -6.17
N GLY A 19 -6.19 2.14 -6.43
CA GLY A 19 -6.44 1.59 -7.76
C GLY A 19 -5.23 1.51 -8.68
N GLU A 20 -4.09 2.09 -8.29
CA GLU A 20 -2.84 1.99 -9.05
C GLU A 20 -2.37 0.53 -9.14
N ARG A 21 -1.76 0.13 -10.27
CA ARG A 21 -1.21 -1.22 -10.44
C ARG A 21 0.27 -1.21 -10.07
N ILE A 22 0.65 -2.09 -9.14
CA ILE A 22 2.04 -2.24 -8.70
C ILE A 22 2.57 -3.62 -9.05
N ALA A 23 3.69 -3.66 -9.75
CA ALA A 23 4.50 -4.84 -9.98
C ALA A 23 5.56 -5.00 -8.86
N PHE A 24 5.69 -6.20 -8.32
CA PHE A 24 6.69 -6.50 -7.30
C PHE A 24 7.10 -7.96 -7.34
N LYS A 25 8.31 -8.25 -6.86
CA LYS A 25 8.77 -9.64 -6.67
C LYS A 25 8.21 -10.20 -5.36
N ASP A 26 7.55 -11.35 -5.40
CA ASP A 26 7.14 -12.08 -4.21
C ASP A 26 8.33 -12.80 -3.55
N LEU A 27 8.12 -13.38 -2.36
CA LEU A 27 9.16 -14.11 -1.63
C LEU A 27 9.71 -15.30 -2.42
N GLY A 28 8.92 -15.86 -3.35
CA GLY A 28 9.33 -16.95 -4.24
C GLY A 28 10.02 -16.47 -5.52
N GLY A 29 10.37 -15.19 -5.62
CA GLY A 29 11.07 -14.63 -6.78
C GLY A 29 10.18 -14.38 -8.00
N ARG A 30 8.87 -14.60 -7.93
CA ARG A 30 7.95 -14.38 -9.05
C ARG A 30 7.49 -12.94 -9.07
N VAL A 31 7.42 -12.35 -10.27
CA VAL A 31 6.81 -11.02 -10.44
C VAL A 31 5.29 -11.15 -10.31
N ARG A 32 4.71 -10.36 -9.42
CA ARG A 32 3.28 -10.25 -9.18
C ARG A 32 2.83 -8.84 -9.48
N ILE A 33 1.60 -8.72 -9.96
CA ILE A 33 0.93 -7.43 -10.14
C ILE A 33 -0.25 -7.38 -9.18
N GLY A 34 -0.26 -6.35 -8.33
CA GLY A 34 -1.35 -6.08 -7.40
C GLY A 34 -1.98 -4.71 -7.65
N THR A 35 -3.15 -4.50 -7.08
CA THR A 35 -3.86 -3.22 -7.09
C THR A 35 -3.71 -2.54 -5.73
N VAL A 36 -3.38 -1.26 -5.71
CA VAL A 36 -3.25 -0.48 -4.48
C VAL A 36 -4.61 -0.33 -3.81
N ARG A 37 -4.65 -0.71 -2.52
CA ARG A 37 -5.71 -0.41 -1.58
C ARG A 37 -5.18 0.48 -0.47
N ILE A 38 -5.91 1.55 -0.22
CA ILE A 38 -5.64 2.49 0.86
C ILE A 38 -6.47 2.08 2.09
N ARG A 39 -5.83 2.01 3.25
CA ARG A 39 -6.46 1.76 4.55
C ARG A 39 -6.09 2.88 5.49
N GLU A 40 -7.09 3.60 5.96
CA GLU A 40 -6.90 4.66 6.94
C GLU A 40 -7.13 4.13 8.36
N VAL A 41 -6.15 4.34 9.23
CA VAL A 41 -6.31 4.07 10.66
C VAL A 41 -6.76 5.34 11.34
N ARG A 42 -8.07 5.44 11.60
CA ARG A 42 -8.68 6.53 12.39
C ARG A 42 -8.88 6.06 13.83
N CYS A 43 -8.42 6.83 14.81
CA CYS A 43 -8.88 6.69 16.18
C CYS A 43 -9.99 7.71 16.44
N GLY A 44 -11.07 7.30 17.09
CA GLY A 44 -12.18 8.19 17.46
C GLY A 44 -11.84 9.20 18.57
N LYS A 45 -10.63 9.16 19.14
CA LYS A 45 -10.19 10.06 20.19
C LYS A 45 -9.50 11.29 19.61
N LYS A 46 -10.06 12.47 19.86
CA LYS A 46 -9.49 13.77 19.48
C LYS A 46 -8.05 13.88 20.02
N ASN A 47 -7.10 14.21 19.15
CA ASN A 47 -5.67 14.41 19.46
C ASN A 47 -4.91 13.19 20.02
N CYS A 48 -5.32 11.96 19.67
CA CYS A 48 -4.54 10.79 20.07
C CYS A 48 -3.16 10.77 19.35
N LYS A 49 -2.08 10.76 20.14
CA LYS A 49 -0.69 10.66 19.63
C LYS A 49 -0.07 9.26 19.80
N LYS A 50 -0.76 8.36 20.50
CA LYS A 50 -0.29 6.98 20.76
C LYS A 50 -0.59 6.02 19.62
N CYS A 51 -1.71 6.22 18.93
CA CYS A 51 -2.14 5.33 17.86
C CYS A 51 -1.48 5.72 16.53
N PRO A 52 -1.16 4.76 15.66
CA PRO A 52 -0.49 5.03 14.39
C PRO A 52 -1.47 5.59 13.35
N HIS A 53 -1.88 6.86 13.51
CA HIS A 53 -2.82 7.56 12.62
C HIS A 53 -2.20 7.89 11.27
N LYS A 54 -2.21 6.91 10.39
CA LYS A 54 -1.70 7.07 9.03
C LYS A 54 -2.64 6.40 8.05
N ILE A 55 -2.61 6.94 6.84
CA ILE A 55 -3.22 6.33 5.67
C ILE A 55 -2.17 5.40 5.09
N TYR A 56 -2.40 4.10 5.17
CA TYR A 56 -1.49 3.05 4.72
C TYR A 56 -1.89 2.54 3.34
N ALA A 57 -0.90 2.20 2.53
CA ALA A 57 -1.09 1.59 1.22
C ALA A 57 -0.65 0.12 1.23
N TYR A 58 -1.49 -0.72 0.63
CA TYR A 58 -1.26 -2.15 0.44
C TYR A 58 -1.49 -2.53 -1.03
N ALA A 59 -0.62 -3.37 -1.59
CA ALA A 59 -0.86 -3.98 -2.89
C ALA A 59 -1.66 -5.26 -2.68
N GLN A 60 -2.89 -5.30 -3.15
CA GLN A 60 -3.75 -6.48 -3.12
C GLN A 60 -3.54 -7.31 -4.39
N TYR A 61 -3.25 -8.61 -4.24
CA TYR A 61 -2.96 -9.52 -5.33
C TYR A 61 -3.47 -10.93 -5.01
N ARG A 62 -3.59 -11.79 -6.02
CA ARG A 62 -4.03 -13.17 -5.82
C ARG A 62 -2.86 -14.15 -5.90
N VAL A 63 -2.83 -15.09 -4.96
CA VAL A 63 -1.95 -16.25 -4.98
C VAL A 63 -2.86 -17.49 -5.03
N GLY A 64 -3.03 -18.03 -6.25
CA GLY A 64 -4.02 -19.07 -6.51
C GLY A 64 -5.44 -18.57 -6.20
N LYS A 65 -6.12 -19.24 -5.25
CA LYS A 65 -7.48 -18.87 -4.82
C LYS A 65 -7.52 -17.84 -3.68
N LYS A 66 -6.38 -17.51 -3.07
CA LYS A 66 -6.32 -16.60 -1.91
C LYS A 66 -6.01 -15.17 -2.36
N VAL A 67 -6.72 -14.21 -1.77
CA VAL A 67 -6.38 -12.79 -1.87
C VAL A 67 -5.38 -12.46 -0.77
N THR A 68 -4.25 -11.90 -1.17
CA THR A 68 -3.13 -11.56 -0.29
C THR A 68 -2.81 -10.08 -0.46
N GLU A 69 -2.21 -9.49 0.56
CA GLU A 69 -1.85 -8.07 0.58
C GLU A 69 -0.37 -7.93 0.91
N LYS A 70 0.30 -7.01 0.22
CA LYS A 70 1.70 -6.65 0.50
C LYS A 70 1.76 -5.19 0.93
N TYR A 71 2.40 -4.94 2.06
CA TYR A 71 2.57 -3.57 2.55
C TYR A 71 3.48 -2.76 1.63
N ILE A 72 2.97 -1.63 1.13
CA ILE A 72 3.72 -0.71 0.29
C ILE A 72 4.38 0.34 1.18
N GLY A 73 3.58 1.05 1.99
CA GLY A 73 4.06 2.18 2.78
C GLY A 73 2.92 3.03 3.37
N VAL A 74 3.28 4.22 3.85
CA VAL A 74 2.34 5.26 4.28
C VAL A 74 2.01 6.13 3.08
N ALA A 75 0.75 6.14 2.65
CA ALA A 75 0.27 7.00 1.56
C ALA A 75 0.12 8.46 2.01
N ARG A 76 -0.27 8.70 3.27
CA ARG A 76 -0.37 10.05 3.86
C ARG A 76 -0.37 9.98 5.38
N GLY A 77 0.36 10.86 6.04
CA GLY A 77 0.25 11.07 7.49
C GLY A 77 -0.85 12.09 7.80
N VAL A 78 -1.61 11.87 8.87
CA VAL A 78 -2.37 12.94 9.50
C VAL A 78 -1.38 13.68 10.40
N ASN A 79 -1.00 14.90 10.03
CA ASN A 79 -0.23 15.79 10.90
C ASN A 79 -1.19 16.43 11.91
#